data_AF-A0A5S4X3B9-F1
#
_entry.id   AF-A0A5S4X3B9-F1
#
_cell.length_a   1.000
_cell.length_b   1.000
_cell.length_c   1.000
_cell.angle_alpha   90.00
_cell.angle_beta   90.00
_cell.angle_gamma   90.00
#
_symmetry.space_group_name_H-M   'P 1'
#
loop_
_entity.id
_entity.type
_entity.pdbx_description
1 polymer ?
#
loop_
_entity_poly.entity_id
_entity_poly.type
_entity_poly.pdbx_seq_one_letter_code
_entity_poly.pdbx_strand_id
1 'polypeptide(L)' 'MTRNANLDDEAARLTELLRGKVVNVVWRHRPKEIGIEFNDGTRLFVDAVDDGLDLSVTGGDEFDET' A
#
# COMPACT_ATOMS: atom_id res chain seq x y z
N MET A 1 0.89 1.68 -21.79
CA MET A 1 0.36 0.32 -21.97
C MET A 1 0.19 -0.27 -20.59
N THR A 2 -1.06 -0.53 -20.23
CA THR A 2 -1.58 -0.80 -18.90
C THR A 2 -0.79 -1.91 -18.19
N ARG A 3 -0.28 -1.63 -16.98
CA ARG A 3 0.31 -2.64 -16.09
C ARG A 3 -0.81 -3.58 -15.67
N ASN A 4 -1.06 -4.59 -16.49
CA ASN A 4 -1.95 -5.69 -16.19
C ASN A 4 -1.16 -6.69 -15.31
N ALA A 5 -0.67 -6.22 -14.17
CA ALA A 5 -0.28 -7.13 -13.11
C ALA A 5 -1.58 -7.76 -12.60
N ASN A 6 -1.63 -9.08 -12.51
CA ASN A 6 -2.81 -9.75 -11.99
C ASN A 6 -3.10 -9.18 -10.59
N LEU A 7 -4.32 -8.70 -10.35
CA LEU A 7 -4.73 -8.12 -9.07
C LEU A 7 -4.45 -9.07 -7.90
N ASP A 8 -4.55 -10.39 -8.13
CA ASP A 8 -4.22 -11.41 -7.14
C ASP A 8 -2.71 -11.40 -6.80
N ASP A 9 -1.84 -11.24 -7.79
CA ASP A 9 -0.38 -11.21 -7.59
C ASP A 9 0.04 -9.92 -6.87
N GLU A 10 -0.60 -8.79 -7.22
CA GLU A 10 -0.39 -7.52 -6.56
C GLU A 10 -0.83 -7.58 -5.09
N ALA A 11 -2.02 -8.11 -4.82
CA ALA A 11 -2.52 -8.28 -3.47
C ALA A 11 -1.63 -9.22 -2.64
N ALA A 12 -1.14 -10.32 -3.22
CA ALA A 12 -0.23 -11.24 -2.54
C ALA A 12 1.11 -10.55 -2.21
N ARG A 13 1.70 -9.79 -3.15
CA ARG A 13 2.94 -9.05 -2.92
C ARG A 13 2.79 -8.00 -1.84
N LEU A 14 1.69 -7.26 -1.85
CA LEU A 14 1.40 -6.23 -0.84
C LEU A 14 1.17 -6.86 0.54
N THR A 15 0.48 -8.00 0.59
CA THR A 15 0.29 -8.74 1.85
C THR A 15 1.62 -9.14 2.46
N GLU A 16 2.56 -9.63 1.66
CA GLU A 16 3.90 -9.99 2.15
C GLU A 16 4.69 -8.75 2.58
N LEU A 17 4.67 -7.68 1.79
CA LEU A 17 5.36 -6.43 2.10
C LEU A 17 4.89 -5.81 3.42
N LEU A 18 3.59 -5.91 3.72
CA LEU A 18 2.97 -5.31 4.90
C LEU A 18 2.92 -6.25 6.11
N ARG A 19 3.35 -7.50 5.95
CA ARG A 19 3.32 -8.52 7.00
C ARG A 19 4.08 -8.03 8.23
N GLY A 20 3.42 -8.05 9.39
CA GLY A 20 4.01 -7.69 10.68
C GLY A 20 4.18 -6.18 10.92
N LYS A 21 3.91 -5.32 9.94
CA LYS A 21 3.95 -3.87 10.14
C LYS A 21 2.78 -3.42 11.05
N VAL A 22 3.05 -2.45 11.91
CA VAL A 22 2.06 -1.87 12.83
C VAL A 22 1.53 -0.58 12.24
N VAL A 23 0.20 -0.45 12.15
CA VAL A 23 -0.46 0.76 11.67
C VAL A 23 -0.22 1.91 12.65
N ASN A 24 0.28 3.03 12.13
CA ASN A 24 0.40 4.31 12.83
C ASN A 24 -0.91 5.11 12.73
N VAL A 25 -1.38 5.35 11.50
CA VAL A 25 -2.59 6.14 11.24
C VAL A 25 -3.29 5.69 9.95
N VAL A 26 -4.62 5.76 9.97
CA VAL A 26 -5.48 5.64 8.79
C VAL A 26 -6.16 6.97 8.56
N TRP A 27 -6.11 7.48 7.33
CA TRP A 27 -6.75 8.75 6.98
C TRP A 27 -7.34 8.72 5.57
N ARG A 28 -8.27 9.64 5.32
CA ARG A 28 -8.78 9.90 3.98
C ARG A 28 -7.83 10.85 3.26
N HIS A 29 -6.99 10.33 2.35
CA HIS A 29 -6.00 11.15 1.66
C HIS A 29 -6.68 12.07 0.62
N ARG A 30 -7.63 11.53 -0.15
CA ARG A 30 -8.41 12.24 -1.18
C ARG A 30 -9.85 11.70 -1.22
N PRO A 31 -10.78 12.30 -2.01
CA PRO A 31 -12.18 11.86 -2.01
C PRO A 31 -12.41 10.38 -2.28
N LYS A 32 -11.58 9.75 -3.11
CA LYS A 32 -11.64 8.32 -3.50
C LYS A 32 -10.46 7.49 -2.98
N GLU A 33 -9.60 8.06 -2.13
CA GLU A 33 -8.34 7.45 -1.74
C GLU A 33 -8.17 7.44 -0.21
N ILE A 34 -7.83 6.28 0.34
CA ILE A 34 -7.42 6.14 1.73
C ILE A 34 -5.90 5.94 1.80
N GLY A 35 -5.29 6.52 2.85
CA GLY A 35 -3.91 6.29 3.21
C GLY A 35 -3.82 5.50 4.51
N ILE A 36 -2.89 4.56 4.54
CA ILE A 36 -2.51 3.79 5.73
C ILE A 36 -1.01 3.96 5.91
N GLU A 37 -0.60 4.57 7.02
CA GLU A 37 0.80 4.73 7.39
C GLU A 37 1.12 3.72 8.49
N PHE A 38 2.28 3.10 8.38
CA PHE A 38 2.84 2.17 9.35
C PHE A 38 3.96 2.85 10.13
N ASN A 39 4.27 2.34 11.32
CA ASN A 39 5.25 2.92 12.24
C ASN A 39 6.68 3.00 11.67
N ASP A 40 7.01 2.18 10.67
CA ASP A 40 8.29 2.20 9.96
C ASP A 40 8.34 3.22 8.80
N GLY A 41 7.32 4.09 8.70
CA GLY A 41 7.21 5.09 7.63
C GLY A 41 6.71 4.54 6.29
N THR A 42 6.39 3.24 6.20
CA THR A 42 5.70 2.66 5.03
C THR A 42 4.31 3.28 4.92
N ARG A 43 3.89 3.61 3.71
CA ARG A 43 2.56 4.17 3.41
C ARG A 43 1.92 3.42 2.26
N LEU A 44 0.75 2.82 2.51
CA LEU A 44 -0.12 2.21 1.51
C LEU A 44 -1.22 3.21 1.14
N PHE A 45 -1.42 3.40 -0.15
CA PHE A 45 -2.56 4.13 -0.70
C PHE A 45 -3.47 3.17 -1.45
N VAL A 46 -4.77 3.30 -1.22
CA VAL A 46 -5.82 2.55 -1.90
C VAL A 46 -6.76 3.56 -2.53
N ASP A 47 -6.72 3.67 -3.85
CA ASP A 47 -7.54 4.59 -4.64
C ASP A 47 -8.64 3.84 -5.39
N ALA A 48 -9.87 4.37 -5.34
CA ALA A 48 -10.98 3.85 -6.11
C ALA A 48 -10.96 4.45 -7.52
N VAL A 49 -10.68 3.61 -8.50
CA VAL A 49 -10.70 3.93 -9.94
C VAL A 49 -11.97 3.39 -10.59
N ASP A 50 -12.26 3.80 -11.82
CA ASP A 50 -13.56 3.48 -12.46
C ASP A 50 -13.82 1.97 -12.62
N ASP A 51 -12.76 1.18 -12.79
CA ASP A 51 -12.84 -0.29 -12.99
C ASP A 51 -12.29 -1.10 -11.80
N GLY A 52 -12.10 -0.50 -10.61
CA GLY A 52 -11.66 -1.23 -9.43
C GLY A 52 -10.83 -0.41 -8.43
N LEU A 53 -9.71 -0.98 -8.00
CA LEU A 53 -8.79 -0.37 -7.05
C LEU A 53 -7.40 -0.27 -7.67
N ASP A 54 -6.73 0.84 -7.42
CA ASP A 54 -5.30 1.02 -7.66
C ASP A 54 -4.57 1.08 -6.32
N LEU A 55 -3.47 0.36 -6.21
CA LEU A 55 -2.71 0.20 -4.97
C LEU A 55 -1.30 0.74 -5.16
N SER A 56 -0.82 1.54 -4.23
CA SER A 56 0.58 2.00 -4.26
C SER A 56 1.20 2.06 -2.88
N VAL A 57 2.50 1.79 -2.81
CA VAL A 57 3.26 1.81 -1.55
C VAL A 57 4.47 2.72 -1.70
N THR A 58 4.75 3.52 -0.67
CA THR A 58 5.90 4.42 -0.59
C THR A 58 6.54 4.38 0.80
N GLY A 59 7.81 4.78 0.90
CA GLY A 59 8.53 4.82 2.17
C GLY A 59 8.83 3.43 2.75
N GLY A 60 9.09 3.41 4.05
CA GLY A 60 9.67 2.26 4.74
C GLY A 60 11.19 2.38 4.76
N ASP A 61 11.79 2.36 5.95
CA ASP A 61 13.22 2.07 6.05
C ASP A 61 13.45 0.66 5.46
N GLU A 62 14.40 0.54 4.54
CA GLU A 62 15.00 -0.77 4.26
C GLU A 62 15.42 -1.33 5.62
N PHE A 63 14.97 -2.56 5.94
CA PHE A 63 15.39 -3.24 7.15
C PHE A 63 16.93 -3.30 7.15
N ASP A 64 17.58 -2.36 7.84
CA ASP A 64 19.01 -2.43 8.13
C ASP A 64 19.15 -3.49 9.22
N GLU A 65 19.49 -4.71 8.81
CA GLU A 65 19.84 -5.80 9.72
C GLU A 65 21.03 -5.35 10.57
N THR A 66 20.77 -4.98 11.83
CA THR A 66 21.80 -4.71 12.87
C THR A 66 21.84 -5.82 13.90
#